data_AF-A0A941PNG9-F1
#
_entry.id   AF-A0A941PNG9-F1
#
_cell.length_a   1.000
_cell.length_b   1.000
_cell.length_c   1.000
_cell.angle_alpha   90.00
_cell.angle_beta   90.00
_cell.angle_gamma   90.00
#
_symmetry.space_group_name_H-M   'P 1'
#
loop_
_entity.id
_entity.type
_entity.pdbx_description
1 polymer ?
#
loop_
_entity_poly.entity_id
_entity_poly.type
_entity_poly.pdbx_seq_one_letter_code
_entity_poly.pdbx_strand_id
1 'polypeptide(L)' 'MRDFDGKTVLVTGASTGLGAALAVGAAVRGAKAVIINY' A
#
# COMPACT_ATOMS: atom_id res chain seq x y z
N MET A 1 -5.16 14.31 3.15
CA MET A 1 -6.41 13.53 3.12
C MET A 1 -6.08 12.12 3.61
N ARG A 2 -6.85 11.56 4.55
CA ARG A 2 -6.61 10.23 5.15
C ARG A 2 -7.64 9.22 4.62
N ASP A 3 -7.62 9.04 3.31
CA ASP A 3 -8.69 8.35 2.56
C ASP A 3 -8.80 6.86 2.91
N PHE A 4 -7.75 6.30 3.51
CA PHE A 4 -7.64 4.88 3.83
C PHE A 4 -7.48 4.60 5.32
N ASP A 5 -7.76 5.57 6.20
CA ASP A 5 -7.76 5.32 7.65
C ASP A 5 -8.69 4.14 8.00
N GLY A 6 -8.17 3.20 8.78
CA GLY A 6 -8.89 1.99 9.19
C GLY A 6 -9.08 0.94 8.09
N LYS A 7 -8.51 1.13 6.90
CA LYS A 7 -8.53 0.15 5.81
C LYS A 7 -7.23 -0.65 5.75
N THR A 8 -7.34 -1.91 5.35
CA THR A 8 -6.18 -2.74 4.98
C THR A 8 -6.08 -2.80 3.48
N VAL A 9 -4.89 -2.53 2.92
CA VAL A 9 -4.62 -2.58 1.48
C VAL A 9 -3.59 -3.65 1.22
N LEU A 10 -3.94 -4.63 0.40
CA LEU A 10 -3.05 -5.69 -0.07
C LEU A 10 -2.50 -5.32 -1.44
N VAL A 11 -1.17 -5.29 -1.58
CA VAL A 11 -0.49 -5.05 -2.86
C VAL A 11 0.41 -6.23 -3.19
N THR A 12 0.19 -6.82 -4.37
CA THR A 12 1.09 -7.84 -4.94
C THR A 12 2.16 -7.19 -5.80
N GLY A 13 3.39 -7.71 -5.76
CA GLY A 13 4.49 -7.19 -6.57
C GLY A 13 4.92 -5.77 -6.17
N ALA A 14 4.94 -5.48 -4.85
CA ALA A 14 5.32 -4.18 -4.32
C ALA A 14 6.80 -4.06 -3.93
N SER A 15 7.65 -4.99 -4.39
CA SER A 15 9.10 -4.93 -4.17
C SER A 15 9.73 -3.68 -4.79
N THR A 16 9.26 -3.25 -5.97
CA THR A 16 9.80 -2.10 -6.71
C THR A 16 8.73 -1.43 -7.59
N GLY A 17 9.09 -0.33 -8.25
CA GLY A 17 8.30 0.30 -9.30
C GLY A 17 6.91 0.74 -8.85
N LEU A 18 5.92 0.49 -9.70
CA LEU A 18 4.53 0.94 -9.48
C LEU A 18 3.90 0.30 -8.25
N GLY A 19 4.14 -0.99 -8.01
CA GLY A 19 3.60 -1.69 -6.84
C GLY A 19 4.09 -1.05 -5.54
N ALA A 20 5.39 -0.73 -5.46
CA ALA A 20 5.97 -0.05 -4.31
C ALA A 20 5.36 1.35 -4.13
N ALA A 21 5.24 2.14 -5.21
CA ALA A 21 4.67 3.48 -5.15
C ALA A 21 3.21 3.47 -4.69
N LEU A 22 2.41 2.50 -5.13
CA LEU A 22 1.01 2.33 -4.71
C LEU A 22 0.90 1.92 -3.23
N ALA A 23 1.73 0.97 -2.78
CA ALA A 23 1.74 0.54 -1.38
C ALA A 23 2.12 1.69 -0.43
N VAL A 24 3.16 2.45 -0.77
CA VAL A 24 3.60 3.63 -0.02
C VAL A 24 2.52 4.72 -0.03
N GLY A 25 1.96 5.03 -1.19
CA GLY A 25 0.91 6.04 -1.33
C GLY A 25 -0.34 5.72 -0.51
N ALA A 26 -0.75 4.46 -0.47
CA ALA A 26 -1.87 4.00 0.36
C ALA A 26 -1.55 4.12 1.86
N ALA A 27 -0.34 3.73 2.28
CA ALA A 27 0.10 3.81 3.68
C ALA A 27 0.15 5.27 4.19
N VAL A 28 0.69 6.19 3.38
CA VAL A 28 0.74 7.63 3.71
C VAL A 28 -0.66 8.23 3.91
N ARG A 29 -1.67 7.67 3.23
CA ARG A 29 -3.08 8.07 3.35
C ARG A 29 -3.86 7.30 4.41
N GLY A 30 -3.17 6.56 5.29
CA GLY A 30 -3.76 5.95 6.49
C GLY A 30 -4.02 4.44 6.42
N ALA A 31 -3.71 3.79 5.31
CA ALA A 31 -3.90 2.36 5.18
C ALA A 31 -2.92 1.55 6.03
N LYS A 32 -3.37 0.41 6.54
CA LYS A 32 -2.48 -0.68 6.93
C LYS A 32 -2.11 -1.46 5.67
N ALA A 33 -0.91 -1.26 5.14
CA ALA A 33 -0.45 -1.93 3.92
C ALA A 33 0.14 -3.32 4.21
N VAL A 34 -0.31 -4.33 3.46
CA VAL A 34 0.26 -5.69 3.46
C VAL A 34 0.84 -5.94 2.08
N ILE A 35 2.10 -6.38 2.02
CA ILE A 35 2.85 -6.57 0.77
C ILE A 35 3.13 -8.06 0.59
N ILE A 36 2.80 -8.60 -0.58
CA ILE A 36 3.14 -9.98 -0.96
C ILE A 36 3.94 -9.97 -2.27
N ASN A 37 5.11 -10.58 -2.23
CA ASN A 37 6.01 -10.72 -3.37
C ASN A 37 6.34 -12.22 -3.55
N TYR A 38 6.62 -12.62 -4.79
CA TYR A 38 7.19 -13.93 -5.14
C TYR A 38 8.66 -13.75 -5.50
#